data_AF-A0A0J6CYS8-F1
#
_entry.id   AF-A0A0J6CYS8-F1
#
_cell.length_a   1.000
_cell.length_b   1.000
_cell.length_c   1.000
_cell.angle_alpha   90.00
_cell.angle_beta   90.00
_cell.angle_gamma   90.00
#
_symmetry.space_group_name_H-M   'P 1'
#
loop_
_entity.id
_entity.type
_entity.pdbx_description
1 polymer ?
#
loop_
_entity_poly.entity_id
_entity_poly.type
_entity_poly.pdbx_seq_one_letter_code
_entity_poly.pdbx_strand_id
1 'polypeptide(L)'
;MRGLLLIGCFLLFWIGSGVLEDLDRKDLPFQKDQDDIAVLSGYNYMHAVMEDNQFIVLHVYDQHKVLAKSYNDSDLNQLIPSATFKALVKENDGLYLVFEEENSSETKKKLVVGPRGSVTFVPERY
;
A
#
# COMPACT_ATOMS: atom_id res chain seq x y z
N MET A 1 26.09 -47.03 -21.40
CA MET A 1 24.73 -46.48 -21.16
C MET A 1 24.58 -46.04 -19.70
N ARG A 2 25.19 -44.93 -19.28
CA ARG A 2 25.09 -44.38 -17.90
C ARG A 2 25.13 -42.83 -17.82
N GLY A 3 25.33 -42.13 -18.95
CA GLY A 3 25.52 -40.67 -18.96
C GLY A 3 24.28 -39.83 -19.29
N LEU A 4 23.15 -40.43 -19.69
CA LEU A 4 21.98 -39.67 -20.12
C LEU A 4 20.99 -39.31 -18.99
N LEU A 5 21.16 -39.88 -17.80
CA LEU A 5 20.18 -39.73 -16.72
C LEU A 5 20.41 -38.47 -15.86
N LEU A 6 21.59 -37.86 -15.94
CA LEU A 6 21.95 -36.66 -15.15
C LEU A 6 21.54 -35.33 -15.83
N ILE A 7 21.29 -35.34 -17.14
CA ILE A 7 20.93 -34.11 -17.89
C ILE A 7 19.44 -33.75 -17.68
N GLY A 8 18.57 -34.75 -17.48
CA GLY A 8 17.14 -34.52 -17.23
C GLY A 8 16.85 -33.83 -15.89
N CYS A 9 17.65 -34.09 -14.84
CA CYS A 9 17.45 -33.48 -13.53
C CYS A 9 17.85 -32.01 -13.48
N PHE A 10 18.85 -31.58 -14.27
CA PHE A 10 19.26 -30.16 -14.33
C PHE A 10 18.26 -29.28 -15.08
N LEU A 11 17.52 -29.81 -16.06
CA LEU A 11 16.48 -29.07 -16.78
C LEU A 11 15.25 -28.77 -15.91
N LEU A 12 14.96 -29.62 -14.92
CA LEU A 12 13.84 -29.40 -13.99
C LEU A 12 14.13 -28.31 -12.94
N PHE A 13 15.40 -28.11 -12.57
CA PHE A 13 15.78 -27.01 -11.69
C PHE A 13 15.65 -25.63 -12.38
N TRP A 14 15.82 -25.55 -13.69
CA TRP A 14 15.69 -24.29 -14.43
C TRP A 14 14.22 -23.85 -14.55
N ILE A 15 13.31 -24.79 -14.85
CA ILE A 15 11.89 -24.45 -15.01
C ILE A 15 11.24 -24.13 -13.65
N GLY A 16 11.70 -24.76 -12.56
CA GLY A 16 11.18 -24.49 -11.21
C GLY A 16 11.59 -23.14 -10.63
N SER A 17 12.80 -22.64 -10.92
CA SER A 17 13.29 -21.38 -10.36
C SER A 17 12.61 -20.15 -10.97
N GLY A 18 12.23 -20.20 -12.26
CA GLY A 18 11.55 -19.08 -12.92
C GLY A 18 10.08 -18.92 -12.53
N VAL A 19 9.42 -20.00 -12.08
CA VAL A 19 7.98 -19.97 -11.70
C VAL A 19 7.79 -19.58 -10.23
N LEU A 20 8.80 -19.80 -9.37
CA LEU A 20 8.74 -19.42 -7.96
C LEU A 20 9.05 -17.95 -7.69
N GLU A 21 9.81 -17.27 -8.56
CA GLU A 21 10.08 -15.82 -8.41
C GLU A 21 8.89 -14.93 -8.84
N ASP A 22 7.99 -15.43 -9.70
CA ASP A 22 6.89 -14.64 -10.26
C ASP A 22 5.60 -14.66 -9.41
N LEU A 23 5.48 -15.59 -8.46
CA LEU A 23 4.30 -15.70 -7.59
C LEU A 23 4.28 -14.65 -6.45
N ASP A 24 5.42 -14.02 -6.15
CA ASP A 24 5.55 -12.98 -5.13
C ASP A 24 5.61 -11.55 -5.69
N ARG A 25 5.64 -11.38 -7.02
CA ARG A 25 5.43 -10.07 -7.64
C ARG A 25 3.95 -9.71 -7.61
N LYS A 26 3.51 -9.18 -6.47
CA LYS A 26 2.39 -8.23 -6.47
C LYS A 26 2.84 -7.00 -7.25
N ASP A 27 2.75 -7.07 -8.58
CA ASP A 27 3.10 -5.97 -9.46
C ASP A 27 2.22 -4.76 -9.09
N LEU A 28 2.83 -3.81 -8.38
CA LEU A 28 2.20 -2.55 -8.05
C LEU A 28 1.91 -1.80 -9.37
N PRO A 29 0.81 -1.03 -9.44
CA PRO A 29 0.50 -0.17 -10.60
C PRO A 29 1.58 0.90 -10.91
N PHE A 30 2.55 1.07 -10.02
CA PHE A 30 3.44 2.21 -9.93
C PHE A 30 4.85 1.74 -9.57
N GLN A 31 5.84 2.57 -9.90
CA GLN A 31 7.17 2.41 -9.35
C GLN A 31 7.17 2.94 -7.93
N LYS A 32 7.77 2.19 -7.02
CA LYS A 32 7.81 2.49 -5.60
C LYS A 32 9.23 2.92 -5.24
N ASP A 33 9.38 4.14 -4.76
CA ASP A 33 10.65 4.60 -4.21
C ASP A 33 10.91 3.99 -2.83
N GLN A 34 12.13 4.14 -2.31
CA GLN A 34 12.51 3.52 -1.03
C GLN A 34 11.61 4.01 0.11
N ASP A 35 11.28 5.29 0.12
CA ASP A 35 10.53 5.95 1.19
C ASP A 35 9.01 5.80 1.05
N ASP A 36 8.54 5.43 -0.15
CA ASP A 36 7.12 5.30 -0.43
C ASP A 36 6.46 4.21 0.42
N ILE A 37 5.19 4.44 0.74
CA ILE A 37 4.37 3.48 1.47
C ILE A 37 3.30 2.93 0.54
N ALA A 38 3.29 1.61 0.35
CA ALA A 38 2.28 0.92 -0.43
C ALA A 38 1.54 -0.13 0.41
N VAL A 39 0.20 -0.11 0.34
CA VAL A 39 -0.70 -1.00 1.06
C VAL A 39 -1.90 -1.39 0.20
N LEU A 40 -2.32 -2.66 0.28
CA LEU A 40 -3.58 -3.12 -0.30
C LEU A 40 -4.71 -2.94 0.73
N SER A 41 -5.79 -2.25 0.36
CA SER A 41 -7.00 -2.11 1.16
C SER A 41 -8.20 -2.69 0.40
N GLY A 42 -8.63 -3.89 0.80
CA GLY A 42 -9.62 -4.65 0.04
C GLY A 42 -9.05 -5.07 -1.31
N TYR A 43 -9.66 -4.60 -2.40
CA TYR A 43 -9.18 -4.84 -3.77
C TYR A 43 -8.44 -3.63 -4.38
N ASN A 44 -8.27 -2.54 -3.62
CA ASN A 44 -7.65 -1.30 -4.11
C ASN A 44 -6.23 -1.15 -3.52
N TYR A 45 -5.37 -0.46 -4.25
CA TYR A 45 -4.02 -0.12 -3.78
C TYR A 45 -3.97 1.33 -3.29
N MET A 46 -3.37 1.54 -2.13
CA MET A 46 -3.01 2.85 -1.62
C MET A 46 -1.49 3.00 -1.71
N HIS A 47 -1.05 4.14 -2.24
CA HIS A 47 0.35 4.49 -2.42
C HIS A 47 0.57 5.91 -1.90
N ALA A 48 1.20 6.03 -0.74
CA ALA A 48 1.67 7.31 -0.25
C ALA A 48 3.08 7.55 -0.82
N VAL A 49 3.19 8.62 -1.60
CA VAL A 49 4.46 9.14 -2.10
C VAL A 49 5.09 9.96 -0.99
N MET A 50 6.33 9.63 -0.66
CA MET A 50 7.10 10.26 0.41
C MET A 50 8.40 10.83 -0.15
N GLU A 51 8.79 12.03 0.28
CA GLU A 51 10.07 12.66 -0.07
C GLU A 51 10.73 13.16 1.22
N ASP A 52 11.97 12.73 1.51
CA ASP A 52 12.69 13.09 2.75
C ASP A 52 11.86 12.84 4.04
N ASN A 53 11.16 11.70 4.12
CA ASN A 53 10.20 11.34 5.17
C ASN A 53 8.98 12.27 5.30
N GLN A 54 8.75 13.17 4.35
CA GLN A 54 7.58 14.02 4.30
C GLN A 54 6.54 13.45 3.35
N PHE A 55 5.28 13.52 3.77
CA PHE A 55 4.16 13.10 2.93
C PHE A 55 3.92 14.12 1.81
N ILE A 56 3.84 13.63 0.58
CA ILE A 56 3.55 14.46 -0.60
C ILE A 56 2.11 14.25 -1.07
N VAL A 57 1.76 13.01 -1.42
CA VAL A 57 0.45 12.68 -1.98
C VAL A 57 0.10 11.22 -1.74
N LEU A 58 -1.17 10.94 -1.51
CA LEU A 58 -1.72 9.58 -1.43
C LEU A 58 -2.51 9.27 -2.70
N HIS A 59 -1.98 8.37 -3.51
CA HIS A 59 -2.66 7.82 -4.67
C HIS A 59 -3.46 6.57 -4.31
N VAL A 60 -4.67 6.49 -4.84
CA VAL A 60 -5.55 5.33 -4.74
C VAL A 60 -5.74 4.77 -6.13
N TYR A 61 -5.34 3.52 -6.32
CA TYR A 61 -5.55 2.77 -7.55
C TYR A 61 -6.64 1.73 -7.34
N ASP A 62 -7.47 1.54 -8.35
CA ASP A 62 -8.52 0.54 -8.32
C ASP A 62 -7.97 -0.89 -8.49
N GLN A 63 -8.87 -1.87 -8.45
CA GLN A 63 -8.54 -3.29 -8.66
C GLN A 63 -7.95 -3.60 -10.05
N HIS A 64 -8.13 -2.71 -11.03
CA HIS A 64 -7.58 -2.82 -12.37
C HIS A 64 -6.26 -2.07 -12.52
N LYS A 65 -5.66 -1.61 -11.40
CA LYS A 65 -4.40 -0.87 -11.36
C LYS A 65 -4.50 0.51 -12.04
N VAL A 66 -5.69 1.09 -12.16
CA VAL A 66 -5.91 2.43 -12.70
C VAL A 66 -5.99 3.44 -11.56
N LEU A 67 -5.31 4.58 -11.70
CA LEU A 67 -5.41 5.66 -10.72
C LEU A 67 -6.86 6.14 -10.63
N ALA A 68 -7.48 5.93 -9.47
CA ALA A 68 -8.86 6.31 -9.20
C ALA A 68 -8.94 7.73 -8.60
N LYS A 69 -8.06 8.04 -7.64
CA LYS A 69 -8.04 9.34 -6.96
C LYS A 69 -6.69 9.63 -6.31
N SER A 70 -6.40 10.92 -6.10
CA SER A 70 -5.24 11.41 -5.35
C SER A 70 -5.71 12.29 -4.20
N TYR A 71 -4.95 12.29 -3.11
CA TYR A 71 -5.23 13.04 -1.90
C TYR A 71 -3.97 13.74 -1.41
N ASN A 72 -4.05 15.06 -1.26
CA ASN A 72 -2.99 15.86 -0.65
C ASN A 72 -3.29 16.06 0.84
N ASP A 73 -2.35 16.68 1.56
CA ASP A 73 -2.52 16.97 3.00
C ASP A 73 -3.84 17.71 3.30
N SER A 74 -4.18 18.73 2.51
CA SER A 74 -5.44 19.46 2.65
C SER A 74 -6.69 18.58 2.52
N ASP A 75 -6.64 17.54 1.69
CA ASP A 75 -7.77 16.61 1.50
C ASP A 75 -7.89 15.63 2.67
N LEU A 76 -6.74 15.19 3.21
CA LEU A 76 -6.70 14.29 4.38
C LEU A 76 -7.17 15.00 5.64
N ASN A 77 -6.85 16.29 5.81
CA ASN A 77 -7.38 17.13 6.88
C ASN A 77 -8.92 17.25 6.84
N GLN A 78 -9.53 17.25 5.65
CA GLN A 78 -10.98 17.30 5.52
C GLN A 78 -11.70 16.02 6.00
N LEU A 79 -10.98 14.91 6.14
CA LEU A 79 -11.55 13.65 6.64
C LEU A 79 -11.95 13.75 8.11
N ILE A 80 -11.24 14.57 8.91
CA ILE A 80 -11.53 14.84 10.32
C ILE A 80 -11.37 16.35 10.54
N PRO A 81 -12.42 17.16 10.32
CA PRO A 81 -12.31 18.62 10.38
C PRO A 81 -11.85 19.19 11.74
N SER A 82 -11.98 18.41 12.82
CA SER A 82 -11.56 18.78 14.17
C SER A 82 -10.12 18.40 14.50
N ALA A 83 -9.38 17.83 13.54
CA ALA A 83 -8.02 17.35 13.76
C ALA A 83 -7.07 17.77 12.63
N THR A 84 -5.79 17.89 12.97
CA THR A 84 -4.72 18.19 12.02
C THR A 84 -3.95 16.94 11.68
N PHE A 85 -3.83 16.63 10.40
CA PHE A 85 -2.97 15.59 9.86
C PHE A 85 -1.51 15.84 10.25
N LYS A 86 -0.83 14.78 10.68
CA LYS A 86 0.59 14.83 11.03
C LYS A 86 1.42 13.91 10.16
N ALA A 87 0.98 12.67 10.02
CA ALA A 87 1.77 11.65 9.35
C ALA A 87 0.93 10.49 8.83
N LEU A 88 1.48 9.79 7.84
CA LEU A 88 1.02 8.50 7.35
C LEU A 88 1.98 7.41 7.83
N VAL A 89 1.44 6.36 8.44
CA VAL A 89 2.24 5.26 9.00
C VAL A 89 1.69 3.92 8.54
N LYS A 90 2.59 3.02 8.11
CA LYS A 90 2.23 1.63 7.80
C LYS A 90 2.46 0.73 9.01
N GLU A 91 1.44 -0.02 9.40
CA GLU A 91 1.50 -1.04 10.46
C GLU A 91 0.66 -2.25 10.08
N ASN A 92 1.13 -3.47 10.35
CA ASN A 92 0.35 -4.70 10.19
C ASN A 92 -0.42 -4.77 8.84
N ASP A 93 0.26 -4.41 7.75
CA ASP A 93 -0.28 -4.32 6.38
C ASP A 93 -1.46 -3.34 6.19
N GLY A 94 -1.69 -2.43 7.13
CA GLY A 94 -2.61 -1.31 7.02
C GLY A 94 -1.88 0.02 6.87
N LEU A 95 -2.56 0.98 6.25
CA LEU A 95 -2.14 2.38 6.23
C LEU A 95 -2.96 3.13 7.28
N TYR A 96 -2.30 3.94 8.08
CA TYR A 96 -2.93 4.66 9.17
C TYR A 96 -2.60 6.14 9.08
N LEU A 97 -3.62 6.95 9.29
CA LEU A 97 -3.49 8.39 9.44
C LEU A 97 -3.26 8.72 10.91
N VAL A 98 -2.21 9.47 11.20
CA VAL A 98 -1.96 10.05 12.53
C VAL A 98 -2.43 11.50 12.49
N PHE A 99 -3.27 11.87 13.44
CA PHE A 99 -3.81 13.22 13.58
C PHE A 99 -3.73 13.69 15.02
N GLU A 100 -3.59 15.00 15.17
CA GLU A 100 -3.59 15.71 16.44
C GLU A 100 -4.90 16.51 16.55
N GLU A 101 -5.67 16.24 17.60
CA GLU A 101 -6.88 17.01 17.93
C GLU A 101 -6.49 18.19 18.85
N GLU A 102 -7.17 19.32 18.73
CA GLU A 102 -6.78 20.61 19.35
C GLU A 102 -6.51 20.57 20.87
N ASN A 103 -7.02 19.55 21.59
CA ASN A 103 -6.87 19.42 23.04
C ASN A 103 -6.54 17.99 23.50
N SER A 104 -6.06 17.10 22.62
CA SER A 104 -5.88 15.67 22.91
C SER A 104 -4.53 15.13 22.44
N SER A 105 -4.15 13.99 23.01
CA SER A 105 -3.11 13.10 22.52
C SER A 105 -3.31 12.72 21.05
N GLU A 106 -2.19 12.51 20.34
CA GLU A 106 -2.17 11.98 18.98
C GLU A 106 -3.02 10.72 18.88
N THR A 107 -3.90 10.69 17.88
CA THR A 107 -4.77 9.55 17.61
C THR A 107 -4.48 9.01 16.21
N LYS A 108 -4.60 7.70 16.08
CA LYS A 108 -4.26 6.97 14.87
C LYS A 108 -5.48 6.21 14.37
N LYS A 109 -5.88 6.44 13.12
CA LYS A 109 -7.02 5.74 12.50
C LYS A 109 -6.58 5.01 11.23
N LYS A 110 -7.04 3.77 11.11
CA LYS A 110 -6.77 2.94 9.92
C LYS A 110 -7.58 3.47 8.74
N LEU A 111 -6.87 3.80 7.67
CA LEU A 111 -7.47 4.18 6.39
C LEU A 111 -7.95 2.94 5.64
N VAL A 112 -9.11 3.09 5.00
CA VAL A 112 -9.70 2.11 4.08
C VAL A 112 -10.22 2.82 2.84
N VAL A 113 -10.15 2.10 1.73
CA VAL A 113 -10.67 2.56 0.44
C VAL A 113 -12.12 2.09 0.27
N GLY A 114 -13.03 3.05 0.20
CA GLY A 114 -14.43 2.88 -0.18
C GLY A 114 -14.66 2.90 -1.70
N PRO A 115 -15.93 2.97 -2.12
CA PRO A 115 -16.29 2.98 -3.54
C PRO A 115 -15.60 4.12 -4.32
N ARG A 116 -15.25 3.85 -5.58
CA ARG A 116 -14.63 4.83 -6.51
C ARG A 116 -13.35 5.48 -5.98
N GLY A 117 -12.56 4.76 -5.19
CA GLY A 117 -11.29 5.26 -4.66
C GLY A 117 -11.44 6.29 -3.55
N SER A 118 -12.64 6.45 -2.97
CA SER A 118 -12.83 7.29 -1.78
C SER A 118 -12.06 6.70 -0.58
N VAL A 119 -11.42 7.54 0.24
CA VAL A 119 -10.80 7.09 1.50
C VAL A 119 -11.70 7.43 2.68
N THR A 120 -11.77 6.51 3.65
CA THR A 120 -12.48 6.67 4.91
C THR A 120 -11.76 5.86 6.00
N PHE A 121 -12.31 5.81 7.21
CA PHE A 121 -11.73 5.09 8.33
C PHE A 121 -12.50 3.80 8.62
N VAL A 122 -11.80 2.81 9.19
CA VAL A 122 -12.46 1.65 9.78
C VAL A 122 -13.37 2.15 10.92
N PRO A 123 -14.66 1.77 10.95
CA PRO A 123 -15.53 2.10 12.08
C PRO A 123 -14.97 1.48 13.36
N GLU A 124 -14.80 2.31 14.40
CA GLU A 124 -14.50 1.82 15.73
C GLU A 124 -15.70 1.00 16.21
N ARG A 125 -15.48 -0.30 16.47
CA ARG A 125 -16.51 -1.15 17.09
C ARG A 125 -16.53 -0.82 18.59
N TYR A 126 -17.50 0.02 18.98
CA TYR A 126 -17.89 0.22 20.38
C TYR A 126 -18.78 -0.93 20.87
#